data_AF-A0AAP0BKF8-F1
#
_entry.id   AF-A0AAP0BKF8-F1
#
_cell.length_a   1.000
_cell.length_b   1.000
_cell.length_c   1.000
_cell.angle_alpha   90.00
_cell.angle_beta   90.00
_cell.angle_gamma   90.00
#
_symmetry.space_group_name_H-M   'P 1'
#
loop_
_entity.id
_entity.type
_entity.pdbx_description
1 polymer ?
#
loop_
_entity_poly.entity_id
_entity_poly.type
_entity_poly.pdbx_seq_one_letter_code
_entity_poly.pdbx_strand_id
1 'polypeptide(L)'
;MSQKQRVVALSSCEAEYISTLIAAQQGVWLLNLLDDIRKRIRCKATLFIDNKSAIALTKNLVYHDRSKHIDTRYHYIRDCVERGMIEVEMFVDALDSQMFEQHHQSSYFVI
;
A
#
# COMPACT_ATOMS: atom_id res chain seq x y z
N MET A 1 -0.97 -9.67 22.32
CA MET A 1 0.40 -10.23 22.31
C MET A 1 1.25 -9.39 21.36
N SER A 2 2.37 -8.85 21.81
CA SER A 2 3.26 -8.04 20.95
C SER A 2 4.11 -8.97 20.09
N GLN A 3 3.89 -8.95 18.78
CA GLN A 3 4.70 -9.68 17.82
C GLN A 3 5.80 -8.73 17.32
N LYS A 4 7.08 -9.05 17.58
CA LYS A 4 8.19 -8.33 16.98
C LYS A 4 8.10 -8.46 15.46
N GLN A 5 8.13 -7.35 14.73
CA GLN A 5 8.30 -7.38 13.28
C GLN A 5 9.55 -8.21 12.97
N ARG A 6 9.39 -9.27 12.17
CA ARG A 6 10.47 -10.22 11.83
C ARG A 6 11.58 -9.56 11.00
N VAL A 7 11.32 -8.35 10.50
CA VAL A 7 12.21 -7.53 9.68
C VAL A 7 12.51 -6.27 10.48
N VAL A 8 13.79 -5.97 10.66
CA VAL A 8 14.24 -4.70 11.24
C VAL A 8 14.46 -3.74 10.09
N ALA A 9 13.71 -2.64 10.06
CA ALA A 9 13.93 -1.56 9.10
C ALA A 9 15.13 -0.72 9.52
N LEU A 10 15.97 -0.34 8.56
CA LEU A 10 17.16 0.49 8.79
C LEU A 10 16.86 1.99 8.61
N SER A 11 15.65 2.34 8.14
CA SER A 11 15.16 3.71 8.02
C SER A 11 13.63 3.77 8.15
N SER A 12 13.07 4.95 8.46
CA SER A 12 11.62 5.15 8.48
C SER A 12 10.99 4.88 7.11
N CYS A 13 11.67 5.28 6.03
CA CYS A 13 11.28 4.98 4.66
C CYS A 13 11.14 3.47 4.41
N GLU A 14 12.12 2.68 4.87
CA GLU A 14 12.07 1.22 4.77
C GLU A 14 10.97 0.62 5.66
N ALA A 15 10.76 1.18 6.86
CA ALA A 15 9.71 0.72 7.77
C ALA A 15 8.31 0.90 7.16
N GLU A 16 8.06 2.07 6.59
CA GLU A 16 6.81 2.37 5.90
C GLU A 16 6.64 1.61 4.60
N TYR A 17 7.72 1.36 3.89
CA TYR A 17 7.67 0.50 2.73
C TYR A 17 7.28 -0.95 3.11
N ILE A 18 7.81 -1.46 4.22
CA ILE A 18 7.45 -2.77 4.76
C ILE A 18 5.99 -2.78 5.25
N SER A 19 5.51 -1.73 5.92
CA SER A 19 4.10 -1.65 6.34
C SER A 19 3.17 -1.62 5.12
N THR A 20 3.52 -0.86 4.08
CA THR A 20 2.79 -0.80 2.81
C THR A 20 2.71 -2.17 2.14
N LEU A 21 3.79 -2.93 2.13
CA LEU A 21 3.79 -4.29 1.59
C LEU A 21 2.79 -5.18 2.34
N ILE A 22 2.85 -5.16 3.67
CA ILE A 22 1.96 -5.98 4.50
C ILE A 22 0.51 -5.57 4.25
N ALA A 23 0.25 -4.27 4.15
CA ALA A 23 -1.05 -3.73 3.80
C ALA A 23 -1.56 -4.22 2.45
N ALA A 24 -0.72 -4.18 1.42
CA ALA A 24 -1.04 -4.69 0.09
C ALA A 24 -1.39 -6.18 0.11
N GLN A 25 -0.63 -6.99 0.86
CA GLN A 25 -0.91 -8.41 1.02
C GLN A 25 -2.26 -8.65 1.69
N GLN A 26 -2.55 -7.93 2.77
CA GLN A 26 -3.85 -8.02 3.47
C GLN A 26 -5.01 -7.54 2.61
N GLY A 27 -4.82 -6.43 1.88
CA GLY A 27 -5.81 -5.89 0.95
C GLY A 27 -6.15 -6.89 -0.15
N VAL A 28 -5.15 -7.45 -0.83
CA VAL A 28 -5.36 -8.47 -1.87
C VAL A 28 -6.02 -9.72 -1.30
N TRP A 29 -5.59 -10.18 -0.12
CA TRP A 29 -6.22 -11.33 0.54
C TRP A 29 -7.70 -11.08 0.83
N LEU A 30 -8.05 -9.88 1.32
CA LEU A 30 -9.43 -9.51 1.59
C LEU A 30 -10.26 -9.39 0.30
N LEU A 31 -9.70 -8.84 -0.78
CA LEU A 31 -10.36 -8.78 -2.09
C LEU A 31 -10.69 -10.19 -2.60
N ASN A 32 -9.74 -11.13 -2.52
CA ASN A 32 -9.96 -12.52 -2.92
C ASN A 32 -11.04 -13.19 -2.06
N LEU A 33 -10.99 -12.99 -0.73
CA LEU A 33 -12.02 -13.52 0.17
C LEU A 33 -13.41 -12.97 -0.16
N LEU A 34 -13.51 -11.68 -0.47
CA LEU A 34 -14.77 -11.05 -0.85
C LEU A 34 -15.28 -11.57 -2.20
N ASP A 35 -14.39 -11.81 -3.15
CA ASP A 35 -14.74 -12.40 -4.44
C ASP A 35 -15.23 -13.85 -4.27
N ASP A 36 -14.59 -14.66 -3.42
CA ASP A 36 -15.03 -16.01 -3.12
C ASP A 36 -16.45 -16.04 -2.52
N ILE A 37 -16.77 -15.07 -1.65
CA ILE A 37 -18.07 -15.00 -0.96
C ILE A 37 -19.18 -14.45 -1.88
N ARG A 38 -18.90 -13.39 -2.64
CA ARG A 38 -19.94 -12.63 -3.39
C ARG A 38 -19.85 -12.78 -4.92
N LYS A 39 -18.86 -13.50 -5.45
CA LYS A 39 -18.61 -13.86 -6.87
C LYS A 39 -18.66 -12.74 -7.91
N ARG A 40 -18.69 -11.46 -7.51
CA ARG A 40 -18.91 -10.31 -8.40
C ARG A 40 -18.34 -8.98 -7.90
N ILE A 41 -17.47 -8.95 -6.88
CA ILE A 41 -16.92 -7.66 -6.43
C ILE A 41 -15.61 -7.38 -7.16
N ARG A 42 -15.69 -6.49 -8.17
CA ARG A 42 -14.48 -5.85 -8.73
C ARG A 42 -14.13 -4.64 -7.87
N CYS A 43 -13.60 -4.89 -6.67
CA CYS A 43 -13.07 -3.85 -5.80
C CYS A 43 -11.54 -3.76 -5.95
N LYS A 44 -11.02 -2.58 -5.67
CA LYS A 44 -9.59 -2.30 -5.53
C LYS A 44 -9.33 -1.85 -4.10
N ALA A 45 -8.16 -2.16 -3.55
CA ALA A 45 -7.76 -1.65 -2.24
C ALA A 45 -6.90 -0.40 -2.42
N THR A 46 -7.34 0.74 -1.88
CA THR A 46 -6.53 1.96 -1.83
C THR A 46 -5.68 1.97 -0.58
N LEU A 47 -4.37 2.12 -0.74
CA LEU A 47 -3.39 2.23 0.33
C LEU A 47 -2.93 3.68 0.43
N PHE A 48 -3.03 4.26 1.62
CA PHE A 48 -2.52 5.59 1.92
C PHE A 48 -1.14 5.49 2.57
N ILE A 49 -0.18 6.23 2.02
CA ILE A 49 1.18 6.32 2.53
C ILE A 49 1.48 7.80 2.81
N ASP A 50 2.05 8.12 3.96
CA ASP A 50 2.38 9.48 4.38
C ASP A 50 3.79 9.91 3.94
N ASN A 51 4.70 8.97 3.67
CA ASN A 51 6.05 9.29 3.19
C ASN A 51 6.21 9.27 1.67
N LYS A 52 6.53 10.45 1.14
CA LYS A 52 6.84 10.67 -0.27
C LYS A 52 7.97 9.79 -0.80
N SER A 53 8.97 9.46 0.03
CA SER A 53 10.07 8.58 -0.39
C SER A 53 9.62 7.12 -0.50
N ALA A 54 8.75 6.65 0.38
CA ALA A 54 8.15 5.32 0.27
C ALA A 54 7.22 5.22 -0.95
N ILE A 55 6.45 6.27 -1.26
CA ILE A 55 5.67 6.37 -2.51
C ILE A 55 6.57 6.40 -3.75
N ALA A 56 7.70 7.10 -3.69
CA ALA A 56 8.64 7.11 -4.80
C ALA A 56 9.22 5.71 -5.06
N LEU A 57 9.46 4.93 -4.00
CA LEU A 57 9.94 3.55 -4.10
C LEU A 57 8.92 2.58 -4.69
N THR A 58 7.61 2.82 -4.52
CA THR A 58 6.59 2.03 -5.23
C THR A 58 6.54 2.35 -6.72
N LYS A 59 7.04 3.53 -7.14
CA LYS A 59 6.96 4.03 -8.52
C LYS A 59 8.27 3.93 -9.32
N ASN A 60 9.46 4.05 -8.69
CA ASN A 60 10.76 4.11 -9.36
C ASN A 60 11.86 3.33 -8.61
N LEU A 61 12.53 2.40 -9.31
CA LEU A 61 13.54 1.46 -8.78
C LEU A 61 15.00 1.93 -8.90
N VAL A 62 15.27 3.23 -8.92
CA VAL A 62 16.68 3.69 -8.95
C VAL A 62 17.26 3.67 -7.54
N TYR A 63 17.46 2.47 -6.99
CA TYR A 63 18.27 2.26 -5.79
C TYR A 63 19.19 1.04 -5.98
N HIS A 64 20.49 1.28 -5.82
CA HIS A 64 21.57 0.35 -6.09
C HIS A 64 21.57 -0.90 -5.19
N ASP A 65 21.57 -2.09 -5.82
CA ASP A 65 22.19 -3.40 -5.53
C ASP A 65 22.32 -3.96 -4.08
N ARG A 66 21.88 -3.28 -3.02
CA ARG A 66 22.10 -3.71 -1.63
C ARG A 66 20.92 -4.40 -0.95
N SER A 67 19.77 -4.53 -1.59
CA SER A 67 18.56 -5.03 -0.92
C SER A 67 17.75 -6.03 -1.74
N LYS A 68 18.35 -7.18 -2.10
CA LYS A 68 17.65 -8.27 -2.83
C LYS A 68 16.31 -8.69 -2.22
N HIS A 69 16.18 -8.68 -0.90
CA HIS A 69 14.93 -9.06 -0.23
C HIS A 69 13.86 -7.96 -0.28
N ILE A 70 14.27 -6.71 -0.54
CA ILE A 70 13.35 -5.59 -0.78
C ILE A 70 12.95 -5.58 -2.27
N ASP A 71 13.83 -6.01 -3.17
CA ASP A 71 13.55 -6.15 -4.61
C ASP A 71 12.33 -7.04 -4.90
N THR A 72 12.26 -8.22 -4.28
CA THR A 72 11.07 -9.10 -4.40
C THR A 72 9.80 -8.45 -3.86
N ARG A 73 9.91 -7.60 -2.82
CA ARG A 73 8.78 -6.88 -2.22
C ARG A 73 8.32 -5.75 -3.13
N TYR A 74 9.25 -5.05 -3.78
CA TYR A 74 8.96 -4.04 -4.81
C TYR A 74 8.19 -4.63 -5.96
N HIS A 75 8.65 -5.77 -6.48
CA HIS A 75 7.94 -6.48 -7.53
C HIS A 75 6.51 -6.82 -7.12
N TYR A 76 6.27 -7.32 -5.90
CA TYR A 76 4.92 -7.64 -5.46
C TYR A 76 3.96 -6.45 -5.49
N ILE A 77 4.34 -5.31 -4.87
CA ILE A 77 3.47 -4.13 -4.83
C ILE A 77 3.19 -3.62 -6.24
N ARG A 78 4.22 -3.54 -7.09
CA ARG A 78 4.07 -3.08 -8.47
C ARG A 78 3.15 -4.00 -9.26
N ASP A 79 3.33 -5.32 -9.16
CA ASP A 79 2.50 -6.29 -9.85
C ASP A 79 1.03 -6.17 -9.40
N CYS A 80 0.78 -5.90 -8.11
CA CYS A 80 -0.57 -5.66 -7.60
C CYS A 80 -1.18 -4.35 -8.16
N VAL A 81 -0.39 -3.29 -8.30
CA VAL A 81 -0.82 -2.02 -8.91
C VAL A 81 -1.10 -2.20 -10.40
N GLU A 82 -0.21 -2.85 -11.15
CA GLU A 82 -0.36 -3.13 -12.58
C GLU A 82 -1.57 -3.99 -12.89
N ARG A 83 -1.86 -4.98 -12.02
CA ARG A 83 -3.08 -5.80 -12.11
C ARG A 83 -4.34 -5.04 -11.66
N GLY A 84 -4.20 -3.80 -11.20
CA GLY A 84 -5.30 -2.97 -10.72
C GLY A 84 -5.97 -3.51 -9.47
N MET A 85 -5.29 -4.35 -8.67
CA MET A 85 -5.82 -4.85 -7.40
C MET A 85 -5.66 -3.82 -6.29
N ILE A 86 -4.57 -3.05 -6.33
CA ILE A 86 -4.29 -2.00 -5.35
C ILE A 86 -4.02 -0.66 -6.04
N GLU A 87 -4.35 0.41 -5.35
CA GLU A 87 -4.01 1.78 -5.71
C GLU A 87 -3.25 2.41 -4.55
N VAL A 88 -2.22 3.21 -4.85
CA VAL A 88 -1.39 3.83 -3.82
C VAL A 88 -1.51 5.33 -3.92
N GLU A 89 -2.03 5.94 -2.85
CA GLU A 89 -2.26 7.37 -2.74
C GLU A 89 -1.45 7.99 -1.60
N MET A 90 -1.14 9.27 -1.75
CA MET A 90 -0.50 10.02 -0.67
C MET A 90 -1.57 10.42 0.34
N PHE A 91 -1.31 10.20 1.62
CA PHE A 91 -2.12 10.81 2.66
C PHE A 91 -1.88 12.34 2.66
N VAL A 92 -2.93 13.11 2.35
CA VAL A 92 -2.92 14.57 2.46
C VAL A 92 -3.76 14.90 3.68
N ASP A 93 -3.14 15.44 4.72
CA ASP A 93 -3.85 15.85 5.94
C ASP A 93 -5.03 16.75 5.59
N ALA A 94 -6.20 16.36 6.08
CA ALA A 94 -7.48 17.01 5.83
C ALA A 94 -7.66 18.37 6.54
N LEU A 95 -6.58 19.14 6.70
CA LEU A 95 -6.62 20.57 7.07
C LEU A 95 -6.65 21.50 5.85
N ASP A 96 -6.49 20.96 4.63
CA ASP A 96 -6.74 21.67 3.37
C ASP A 96 -8.14 21.34 2.76
N SER A 97 -8.96 20.60 3.50
CA SER A 97 -10.21 19.96 3.04
C SER A 97 -11.42 20.87 2.81
N GLN A 98 -11.27 22.19 2.70
CA GLN A 98 -12.38 23.03 2.21
C GLN A 98 -12.59 22.94 0.69
N MET A 99 -11.78 22.18 -0.06
CA MET A 99 -11.85 22.16 -1.53
C MET A 99 -12.42 20.86 -2.17
N PHE A 100 -12.82 19.84 -1.40
CA PHE A 100 -13.24 18.54 -1.98
C PHE A 100 -14.55 17.99 -1.40
N GLU A 101 -15.56 18.85 -1.22
CA GLU A 101 -16.88 18.44 -0.71
C GLU A 101 -17.79 17.79 -1.77
N GLN A 102 -17.28 17.32 -2.91
CA GLN A 102 -18.11 16.61 -3.89
C GLN A 102 -17.36 15.44 -4.51
N HIS A 103 -17.52 14.24 -3.92
CA HIS A 103 -18.09 13.05 -4.57
C HIS A 103 -17.70 11.74 -3.84
N HIS A 104 -18.73 11.11 -3.26
CA HIS A 104 -18.99 9.67 -3.18
C HIS A 104 -18.04 8.71 -2.42
N GLN A 105 -18.55 8.28 -1.25
CA GLN A 105 -18.55 6.92 -0.70
C GLN A 105 -17.47 5.94 -1.20
N SER A 106 -16.38 5.78 -0.45
CA SER A 106 -15.64 4.52 -0.39
C SER A 106 -15.04 4.32 1.01
N SER A 107 -15.04 3.10 1.53
CA SER A 107 -14.52 2.77 2.86
C SER A 107 -13.00 2.93 2.89
N TYR A 108 -12.51 3.93 3.61
CA TYR A 108 -11.08 4.17 3.80
C TYR A 108 -10.53 3.29 4.94
N PHE A 109 -9.37 2.68 4.72
CA PHE A 109 -8.54 2.12 5.78
C PHE A 109 -7.20 2.87 5.75
N VAL A 110 -6.88 3.55 6.84
CA VAL A 110 -5.64 4.31 7.04
C VAL A 110 -4.71 3.46 7.91
N ILE A 111 -3.42 3.40 7.58
CA ILE A 111 -2.41 2.57 8.25
C ILE A 111 -1.30 3.48 8.77
#